data_AF-A0A2V5QC58-F1
#
_entry.id   AF-A0A2V5QC58-F1
#
_cell.length_a   1.000
_cell.length_b   1.000
_cell.length_c   1.000
_cell.angle_alpha   90.00
_cell.angle_beta   90.00
_cell.angle_gamma   90.00
#
_symmetry.space_group_name_H-M   'P 1'
#
loop_
_entity.id
_entity.type
_entity.pdbx_description
1 polymer ?
#
loop_
_entity_poly.entity_id
_entity_poly.type
_entity_poly.pdbx_seq_one_letter_code
_entity_poly.pdbx_strand_id
1 'polypeptide(L)'
;RHGQLGLLYAFLGRKDDALREGQRAMELKPISHDVIEGAVVEDFYTLICVYVGEKDKAISRIERLLTVPFAVDYADESVTLSDLRQRWEWDPLRNDPRFQKIIAGPEPKTFYK
;
A
#
# COMPACT_ATOMS: atom_id res chain seq x y z
N ARG A 1 2.42 6.36 13.60
CA ARG A 1 1.44 7.47 13.45
C ARG A 1 1.64 8.29 12.17
N HIS A 2 2.82 8.32 11.55
CA HIS A 2 3.03 9.04 10.28
C HIS A 2 2.22 8.48 9.09
N GLY A 3 2.09 7.15 8.95
CA GLY A 3 1.30 6.54 7.87
C GLY A 3 -0.18 6.96 7.87
N GLN A 4 -0.86 6.81 9.01
CA GLN A 4 -2.25 7.25 9.20
C GLN A 4 -2.43 8.76 8.99
N LEU A 5 -1.49 9.59 9.46
CA LEU A 5 -1.54 11.03 9.24
C LEU A 5 -1.39 11.37 7.75
N GLY A 6 -0.51 10.67 7.04
CA GLY A 6 -0.38 10.80 5.60
C GLY A 6 -1.66 10.42 4.86
N LEU A 7 -2.31 9.32 5.25
CA LEU A 7 -3.58 8.89 4.66
C LEU A 7 -4.70 9.90 4.92
N LEU A 8 -4.77 10.47 6.13
CA LEU A 8 -5.69 11.57 6.44
C LEU A 8 -5.46 12.77 5.51
N TYR A 9 -4.21 13.17 5.30
CA TYR A 9 -3.90 14.25 4.37
C TYR A 9 -4.25 13.92 2.92
N ALA A 10 -4.12 12.66 2.50
CA ALA A 10 -4.54 12.23 1.17
C ALA A 10 -6.05 12.42 0.98
N PHE A 11 -6.87 12.02 1.96
CA PHE A 11 -8.32 12.24 1.93
C PHE A 11 -8.71 13.72 1.94
N LEU A 12 -7.91 14.58 2.60
CA LEU A 12 -8.10 16.03 2.58
C LEU A 12 -7.58 16.71 1.30
N GLY A 13 -7.07 15.96 0.33
CA GLY A 13 -6.50 16.49 -0.91
C GLY A 13 -5.14 17.20 -0.73
N ARG A 14 -4.52 17.07 0.44
CA ARG A 14 -3.21 17.69 0.78
C ARG A 14 -2.07 16.78 0.34
N LYS A 15 -1.88 16.67 -0.99
CA LYS A 15 -0.95 15.72 -1.62
C LYS A 15 0.47 15.76 -1.05
N ASP A 16 1.09 16.93 -0.98
CA ASP A 16 2.50 17.05 -0.57
C ASP A 16 2.70 16.68 0.90
N ASP A 17 1.73 17.06 1.75
CA ASP A 17 1.74 16.66 3.16
C ASP A 17 1.55 15.15 3.31
N ALA A 18 0.63 14.57 2.56
CA ALA A 18 0.37 13.13 2.56
C ALA A 18 1.61 12.32 2.21
N LEU A 19 2.27 12.69 1.10
CA LEU A 19 3.48 12.01 0.64
C LEU A 19 4.65 12.18 1.61
N ARG A 20 4.81 13.37 2.22
CA ARG A 20 5.84 13.62 3.22
C ARG A 20 5.67 12.74 4.45
N GLU A 21 4.46 12.67 4.99
CA GLU A 21 4.19 11.83 6.16
C GLU A 21 4.33 10.34 5.85
N GLY A 22 3.85 9.88 4.70
CA GLY A 22 4.05 8.51 4.28
C GLY A 22 5.53 8.14 4.12
N GLN A 23 6.33 9.02 3.50
CA GLN A 23 7.77 8.82 3.36
C GLN A 23 8.45 8.75 4.74
N ARG A 24 8.06 9.65 5.64
CA ARG A 24 8.57 9.66 7.01
C ARG A 24 8.23 8.38 7.77
N ALA A 25 7.07 7.78 7.51
CA ALA A 25 6.71 6.49 8.09
C ALA A 25 7.67 5.37 7.67
N MET A 26 8.02 5.29 6.39
CA MET A 26 8.97 4.31 5.86
C MET A 26 10.40 4.54 6.38
N GLU A 27 10.82 5.79 6.57
CA GLU A 27 12.14 6.11 7.15
C GLU A 27 12.26 5.67 8.62
N LEU A 28 11.18 5.83 9.40
CA LEU A 28 11.17 5.49 10.82
C LEU A 28 11.02 3.99 11.06
N LYS A 29 10.35 3.27 10.15
CA LYS A 29 10.15 1.83 10.19
C LYS A 29 10.59 1.21 8.87
N PRO A 30 11.91 1.17 8.59
CA PRO A 30 12.40 0.61 7.35
C PRO A 30 12.15 -0.89 7.30
N ILE A 31 11.65 -1.37 6.15
CA ILE A 31 11.38 -2.79 5.91
C ILE A 31 12.60 -3.69 6.06
N SER A 32 13.80 -3.14 5.90
CA SER A 32 15.05 -3.86 6.13
C SER A 32 15.33 -4.19 7.61
N HIS A 33 14.66 -3.53 8.55
CA HIS A 33 14.82 -3.76 9.98
C HIS A 33 13.78 -4.74 10.52
N ASP A 34 12.52 -4.53 10.15
CA ASP A 34 11.41 -5.42 10.47
C ASP A 34 10.53 -5.53 9.23
N VAL A 35 10.49 -6.72 8.63
CA VAL A 35 9.75 -6.95 7.39
C VAL A 35 8.24 -6.77 7.61
N ILE A 36 7.72 -7.18 8.77
CA ILE A 36 6.28 -7.16 9.04
C ILE A 36 5.84 -5.72 9.31
N GLU A 37 6.49 -5.01 10.23
CA GLU A 37 6.16 -3.62 10.51
C GLU A 37 6.47 -2.70 9.32
N GLY A 38 7.54 -3.00 8.59
CA GLY A 38 7.94 -2.26 7.41
C GLY A 38 6.94 -2.40 6.26
N ALA A 39 6.41 -3.60 6.03
CA ALA A 39 5.41 -3.81 5.01
C ALA A 39 4.11 -3.02 5.33
N VAL A 40 3.71 -2.97 6.61
CA VAL A 40 2.56 -2.16 7.06
C VAL A 40 2.73 -0.68 6.72
N VAL A 41 3.90 -0.07 6.99
CA VAL A 41 4.10 1.36 6.67
C VAL A 41 4.21 1.61 5.17
N GLU A 42 4.73 0.66 4.41
CA GLU A 42 4.76 0.74 2.95
C GLU A 42 3.38 0.60 2.32
N ASP A 43 2.47 -0.15 2.95
CA ASP A 43 1.07 -0.20 2.53
C ASP A 43 0.35 1.12 2.77
N PHE A 44 0.52 1.73 3.95
CA PHE A 44 0.01 3.09 4.18
C PHE A 44 0.53 4.07 3.12
N TYR A 45 1.81 4.00 2.77
CA TYR A 45 2.36 4.82 1.68
C TYR A 45 1.71 4.50 0.32
N THR A 46 1.42 3.23 0.07
CA THR A 46 0.76 2.76 -1.16
C THR A 46 -0.66 3.32 -1.26
N LEU A 47 -1.46 3.22 -0.20
CA LEU A 47 -2.78 3.84 -0.12
C LEU A 47 -2.73 5.36 -0.29
N ILE A 48 -1.76 6.03 0.33
CA ILE A 48 -1.53 7.46 0.10
C ILE A 48 -1.32 7.73 -1.40
N CYS A 49 -0.45 6.97 -2.07
CA CYS A 49 -0.25 7.11 -3.51
C CYS A 49 -1.53 6.91 -4.32
N VAL A 50 -2.38 5.94 -3.95
CA VAL A 50 -3.69 5.73 -4.59
C VAL A 50 -4.54 7.00 -4.51
N TYR A 51 -4.71 7.54 -3.30
CA TYR A 51 -5.62 8.67 -3.07
C TYR A 51 -5.09 10.02 -3.56
N VAL A 52 -3.77 10.19 -3.68
CA VAL A 52 -3.18 11.38 -4.29
C VAL A 52 -2.99 11.29 -5.81
N GLY A 53 -3.48 10.21 -6.43
CA GLY A 53 -3.46 10.00 -7.89
C GLY A 53 -2.11 9.53 -8.45
N GLU A 54 -1.16 9.12 -7.60
CA GLU A 54 0.14 8.56 -8.01
C GLU A 54 0.01 7.06 -8.36
N LYS A 55 -0.88 6.75 -9.31
CA LYS A 55 -1.28 5.36 -9.65
C LYS A 55 -0.10 4.47 -10.04
N ASP A 56 0.86 4.99 -10.79
CA ASP A 56 2.04 4.23 -11.21
C ASP A 56 2.87 3.76 -10.01
N LYS A 57 3.08 4.65 -9.03
CA LYS A 57 3.80 4.33 -7.79
C LYS A 57 3.00 3.35 -6.93
N ALA A 58 1.68 3.52 -6.84
CA ALA A 58 0.82 2.62 -6.09
C ALA A 58 0.89 1.20 -6.67
N ILE A 59 0.66 1.04 -7.97
CA ILE A 59 0.63 -0.26 -8.64
C ILE A 59 1.98 -1.00 -8.50
N SER A 60 3.09 -0.30 -8.74
CA SER A 60 4.42 -0.90 -8.58
C SER A 60 4.69 -1.38 -7.16
N ARG A 61 4.19 -0.65 -6.14
CA ARG A 61 4.32 -1.07 -4.74
C ARG A 61 3.42 -2.25 -4.39
N ILE A 62 2.20 -2.28 -4.90
CA ILE A 62 1.27 -3.42 -4.73
C ILE A 62 1.93 -4.71 -5.22
N GLU A 63 2.50 -4.71 -6.43
CA GLU A 63 3.19 -5.88 -6.99
C GLU A 63 4.32 -6.38 -6.08
N ARG A 64 5.07 -5.45 -5.47
CA ARG A 64 6.14 -5.81 -4.54
C ARG A 64 5.57 -6.36 -3.22
N LEU A 65 4.59 -5.67 -2.62
CA LEU A 65 4.01 -6.04 -1.32
C LEU A 65 3.34 -7.41 -1.34
N LEU A 66 2.71 -7.80 -2.45
CA LEU A 66 2.16 -9.16 -2.63
C LEU A 66 3.20 -10.29 -2.52
N THR A 67 4.50 -9.97 -2.61
CA THR A 67 5.59 -10.96 -2.53
C THR A 67 6.35 -10.91 -1.20
N VAL A 68 5.95 -10.01 -0.28
CA VAL A 68 6.61 -9.75 1.01
C VAL A 68 5.76 -10.34 2.16
N PRO A 69 6.37 -10.89 3.22
CA PRO A 69 5.63 -11.30 4.41
C PRO A 69 4.91 -10.10 5.04
N PHE A 70 3.63 -10.27 5.34
CA PHE A 70 2.78 -9.16 5.75
C PHE A 70 1.94 -9.57 6.97
N ALA A 71 1.70 -8.65 7.90
CA ALA A 71 0.74 -8.86 8.97
C ALA A 71 -0.68 -8.82 8.40
N VAL A 72 -1.34 -9.97 8.28
CA VAL A 72 -2.76 -10.01 7.92
C VAL A 72 -3.54 -9.63 9.18
N ASP A 73 -3.97 -8.37 9.25
CA ASP A 73 -4.85 -7.86 10.30
C ASP A 73 -6.14 -7.28 9.68
N TYR A 74 -7.16 -7.08 10.51
CA TYR A 74 -8.47 -6.54 10.10
C TYR A 74 -8.47 -5.03 9.84
N ALA A 75 -7.32 -4.38 9.86
CA ALA A 75 -7.18 -2.93 9.65
C ALA A 75 -6.99 -2.57 8.18
N ASP A 76 -6.95 -1.27 7.87
CA ASP A 76 -6.85 -0.73 6.50
C ASP A 76 -5.51 -1.11 5.82
N GLU A 77 -4.50 -1.40 6.62
CA GLU A 77 -3.16 -1.81 6.21
C GLU A 77 -3.04 -3.32 5.89
N SER A 78 -3.62 -3.81 4.78
CA SER A 78 -3.35 -5.17 4.30
C SER A 78 -3.37 -5.31 2.79
N VAL A 79 -2.37 -6.01 2.24
CA VAL A 79 -2.21 -6.25 0.79
C VAL A 79 -2.14 -7.75 0.49
N THR A 80 -3.28 -8.41 0.46
CA THR A 80 -3.46 -9.73 -0.18
C THR A 80 -4.22 -9.59 -1.50
N LEU A 81 -4.20 -10.62 -2.35
CA LEU A 81 -5.08 -10.60 -3.54
C LEU A 81 -6.57 -10.52 -3.16
N SER A 82 -6.96 -11.04 -1.99
CA SER A 82 -8.33 -10.92 -1.51
C SER A 82 -8.67 -9.46 -1.18
N ASP A 83 -7.78 -8.76 -0.47
CA ASP A 83 -7.97 -7.35 -0.13
C ASP A 83 -8.09 -6.52 -1.40
N LEU A 84 -7.13 -6.68 -2.33
CA LEU A 84 -7.16 -5.97 -3.61
C LEU A 84 -8.45 -6.20 -4.40
N ARG A 85 -9.12 -7.36 -4.26
CA ARG A 85 -10.37 -7.69 -4.95
C ARG A 85 -11.63 -7.16 -4.26
N GLN A 86 -11.62 -7.05 -2.94
CA GLN A 86 -12.85 -6.87 -2.15
C GLN A 86 -12.93 -5.52 -1.43
N ARG A 87 -11.78 -4.95 -1.06
CA ARG A 87 -11.71 -3.75 -0.24
C ARG A 87 -11.90 -2.48 -1.08
N TRP A 88 -12.61 -1.52 -0.51
CA TRP A 88 -12.98 -0.26 -1.16
C TRP A 88 -11.78 0.68 -1.28
N GLU A 89 -10.77 0.48 -0.44
CA GLU A 89 -9.52 1.24 -0.37
C GLU A 89 -8.78 1.23 -1.72
N TRP A 90 -8.99 0.17 -2.52
CA TRP A 90 -8.39 -0.04 -3.84
C TRP A 90 -9.31 0.37 -5.00
N ASP A 91 -10.52 0.84 -4.71
CA ASP A 91 -11.49 1.22 -5.75
C ASP A 91 -10.98 2.25 -6.77
N PRO A 92 -10.16 3.25 -6.40
CA PRO A 92 -9.60 4.19 -7.37
C PRO A 92 -8.71 3.56 -8.44
N LEU A 93 -8.23 2.31 -8.24
CA LEU A 93 -7.42 1.55 -9.19
C LEU A 93 -8.21 0.54 -10.02
N ARG A 94 -9.49 0.27 -9.72
CA ARG A 94 -10.31 -0.83 -10.33
C ARG A 94 -10.36 -0.80 -11.86
N ASN A 95 -10.30 0.40 -12.43
CA ASN A 95 -10.37 0.62 -13.87
C ASN A 95 -8.99 0.70 -14.55
N ASP A 96 -7.88 0.61 -13.79
CA ASP A 96 -6.53 0.57 -14.37
C ASP A 96 -6.25 -0.85 -14.91
N PRO A 97 -5.90 -1.01 -16.21
CA PRO A 97 -5.64 -2.32 -16.79
C PRO A 97 -4.51 -3.10 -16.10
N ARG A 98 -3.51 -2.41 -15.53
CA ARG A 98 -2.41 -3.05 -14.80
C ARG A 98 -2.89 -3.62 -13.47
N PHE A 99 -3.75 -2.88 -12.78
CA PHE A 99 -4.38 -3.36 -11.55
C PHE A 99 -5.30 -4.56 -11.83
N GLN A 100 -6.10 -4.50 -12.90
CA GLN A 100 -6.92 -5.63 -13.33
C GLN A 100 -6.10 -6.89 -13.61
N LYS A 101 -4.93 -6.73 -14.24
CA LYS A 101 -4.00 -7.84 -14.48
C LYS A 101 -3.48 -8.46 -13.18
N ILE A 102 -3.16 -7.65 -12.17
CA ILE A 102 -2.73 -8.13 -10.85
C ILE A 102 -3.83 -8.97 -10.20
N ILE A 103 -5.05 -8.44 -10.12
CA ILE A 103 -6.16 -9.13 -9.43
C ILE A 103 -6.71 -10.34 -10.20
N ALA A 104 -6.48 -10.44 -11.51
CA ALA A 104 -6.84 -11.61 -12.31
C ALA A 104 -5.82 -12.76 -12.19
N GLY A 105 -4.61 -12.47 -11.71
CA GLY A 105 -3.55 -13.46 -11.54
C GLY A 105 -3.76 -14.38 -10.34
N PRO A 106 -3.00 -15.49 -10.27
CA PRO A 106 -2.86 -16.27 -9.04
C PRO A 106 -2.10 -15.47 -7.98
N GLU A 107 -2.27 -15.85 -6.72
CA GLU A 107 -1.55 -15.20 -5.62
C GLU A 107 -0.03 -15.41 -5.77
N PRO A 108 0.77 -14.33 -5.76
CA PRO A 108 2.21 -14.45 -5.87
C PRO A 108 2.78 -15.23 -4.67
N LYS A 109 3.90 -15.91 -4.90
CA LYS A 109 4.62 -16.60 -3.83
C LYS A 109 5.25 -15.56 -2.90
N THR A 110 4.95 -15.63 -1.61
CA THR A 110 5.62 -14.84 -0.58
C THR A 110 7.05 -15.33 -0.37
N PHE A 111 8.01 -14.39 -0.29
CA PHE A 111 9.41 -14.68 0.00
C PHE A 111 9.74 -14.26 1.44
N TYR A 112 9.89 -15.23 2.33
CA TYR A 112 10.41 -15.03 3.68
C TYR A 112 11.94 -14.90 3.59
N LYS A 113 12.46 -13.68 3.61
CA LYS A 113 13.89 -13.38 3.70
C LYS A 113 14.21 -12.77 5.05
#